data_AF-A0A0T1QAY8-F1
#
_entry.id   AF-A0A0T1QAY8-F1
#
_cell.length_a   1.000
_cell.length_b   1.000
_cell.length_c   1.000
_cell.angle_alpha   90.00
_cell.angle_beta   90.00
_cell.angle_gamma   90.00
#
_symmetry.space_group_name_H-M   'P 1'
#
loop_
_entity.id
_entity.type
_entity.pdbx_description
1 polymer ?
#
loop_
_entity_poly.entity_id
_entity_poly.type
_entity_poly.pdbx_seq_one_letter_code
_entity_poly.pdbx_strand_id
1 'polypeptide(L)'
;MRGEPSCPKCGGRVRAPGLFADSWQCDVHGSVHPLQPVIPPSVEALGVVVHRSQVPVWMPWPLPVGWLFTGVAYAGDDRSGGRATAVACSGPGPLGGIGELLLIAEELGVGLGARYAGIDGLDPGSGMAIDKPPQAKVLAAGRPTPLWHVTGTPQDRAVFAGEARGLWLWAIVWPEQSGLLMYDELVLTDLRDAGAEVELLPCGALTPRLLK
;
A
#
# COMPACT_ATOMS: atom_id res chain seq x y z
N MET A 1 -11.55 -11.55 -17.83
CA MET A 1 -10.71 -12.63 -17.26
C MET A 1 -10.19 -12.13 -15.93
N ARG A 2 -10.42 -12.85 -14.82
CA ARG A 2 -9.79 -12.49 -13.54
C ARG A 2 -8.29 -12.78 -13.69
N GLY A 3 -7.43 -11.87 -13.25
CA GLY A 3 -5.99 -12.15 -13.21
C GLY A 3 -5.68 -13.36 -12.33
N GLU A 4 -4.47 -13.90 -12.43
CA GLU A 4 -4.01 -14.92 -11.50
C GLU A 4 -3.37 -14.25 -10.27
N PRO A 5 -3.49 -14.83 -9.06
CA PRO A 5 -2.75 -14.34 -7.90
C PRO A 5 -1.23 -14.40 -8.13
N SER A 6 -0.50 -13.47 -7.52
CA SER A 6 0.96 -13.35 -7.68
C SER A 6 1.68 -13.24 -6.34
N CYS A 7 3.01 -13.33 -6.38
CA CYS A 7 3.84 -13.13 -5.20
C CYS A 7 3.87 -11.64 -4.84
N PRO A 8 3.60 -11.23 -3.59
CA PRO A 8 3.67 -9.83 -3.19
C PRO A 8 5.08 -9.25 -3.26
N LYS A 9 6.11 -10.11 -3.27
CA LYS A 9 7.53 -9.72 -3.26
C LYS A 9 8.12 -9.51 -4.66
N CYS A 10 7.88 -10.43 -5.60
CA CYS A 10 8.41 -10.32 -6.98
C CYS A 10 7.36 -10.16 -8.08
N GLY A 11 6.06 -10.25 -7.79
CA GLY A 11 5.01 -10.27 -8.82
C GLY A 11 4.97 -11.56 -9.64
N GLY A 12 5.84 -12.53 -9.36
CA GLY A 12 5.85 -13.82 -10.03
C GLY A 12 4.62 -14.67 -9.72
N ARG A 13 4.38 -15.68 -10.55
CA ARG A 13 3.27 -16.64 -10.36
C ARG A 13 3.41 -17.39 -9.03
N VAL A 14 2.28 -17.70 -8.40
CA VAL A 14 2.22 -18.52 -7.19
C VAL A 14 1.34 -19.75 -7.40
N ARG A 15 1.66 -20.83 -6.70
CA ARG A 15 0.85 -22.06 -6.68
C ARG A 15 -0.05 -22.06 -5.44
N ALA A 16 -1.32 -22.41 -5.64
CA ALA A 16 -2.27 -22.57 -4.57
C ALA A 16 -1.89 -23.73 -3.63
N PRO A 17 -2.34 -23.70 -2.36
CA PRO A 17 -2.26 -24.85 -1.45
C PRO A 17 -2.85 -26.11 -2.07
N GLY A 18 -2.26 -27.26 -1.77
CA GLY A 18 -2.66 -28.56 -2.30
C GLY A 18 -1.97 -29.72 -1.58
N LEU A 19 -1.86 -30.88 -2.23
CA LEU A 19 -1.34 -32.10 -1.61
C LEU A 19 0.10 -31.99 -1.06
N PHE A 20 0.90 -31.07 -1.59
CA PHE A 20 2.33 -30.93 -1.26
C PHE A 20 2.64 -29.72 -0.37
N ALA A 21 1.69 -28.80 -0.19
CA ALA A 21 1.88 -27.58 0.61
C ALA A 21 0.52 -27.05 1.11
N ASP A 22 0.47 -26.64 2.37
CA ASP A 22 -0.71 -26.07 3.03
C ASP A 22 -0.85 -24.55 2.84
N SER A 23 0.13 -23.93 2.16
CA SER A 23 0.28 -22.50 1.96
C SER A 23 0.65 -22.19 0.51
N TRP A 24 0.35 -20.97 0.06
CA TRP A 24 0.69 -20.53 -1.29
C TRP A 24 2.20 -20.49 -1.48
N GLN A 25 2.68 -21.00 -2.60
CA GLN A 25 4.11 -21.16 -2.87
C GLN A 25 4.57 -20.29 -4.05
N CYS A 26 5.61 -19.50 -3.83
CA CYS A 26 6.40 -18.83 -4.85
C CYS A 26 7.70 -19.60 -5.07
N ASP A 27 8.13 -19.76 -6.33
CA ASP A 27 9.38 -20.47 -6.65
C ASP A 27 10.64 -19.79 -6.11
N VAL A 28 10.59 -18.48 -5.88
CA VAL A 28 11.72 -17.69 -5.37
C VAL A 28 11.64 -17.51 -3.85
N HIS A 29 10.44 -17.30 -3.31
CA HIS A 29 10.24 -16.85 -1.92
C HIS A 29 9.61 -17.90 -1.00
N GLY A 30 9.29 -19.09 -1.51
CA GLY A 30 8.62 -20.14 -0.74
C GLY A 30 7.20 -19.73 -0.34
N SER A 31 6.84 -19.97 0.91
CA SER A 31 5.51 -19.64 1.44
C SER A 31 5.24 -18.14 1.42
N VAL A 32 4.10 -17.75 0.85
CA VAL A 32 3.68 -16.35 0.74
C VAL A 32 2.19 -16.18 1.00
N HIS A 33 1.78 -14.94 1.31
CA HIS A 33 0.38 -14.52 1.17
C HIS A 33 0.18 -14.03 -0.27
N PRO A 34 -0.72 -14.63 -1.07
CA PRO A 34 -0.82 -14.30 -2.49
C PRO A 34 -1.38 -12.89 -2.67
N LEU A 35 -0.73 -12.06 -3.48
CA LEU A 35 -1.29 -10.80 -3.97
C LEU A 35 -2.46 -11.10 -4.89
N GLN A 36 -3.64 -10.63 -4.51
CA GLN A 36 -4.85 -10.87 -5.29
C GLN A 36 -4.87 -9.99 -6.54
N PRO A 37 -5.50 -10.47 -7.63
CA PRO A 37 -5.60 -9.72 -8.88
C PRO A 37 -6.24 -8.35 -8.66
N VAL A 38 -5.62 -7.31 -9.20
CA VAL A 38 -6.16 -5.96 -9.16
C VAL A 38 -7.34 -5.87 -10.13
N ILE A 39 -8.45 -5.35 -9.63
CA ILE A 39 -9.67 -5.09 -10.41
C ILE A 39 -9.88 -3.57 -10.57
N PRO A 40 -10.67 -3.12 -11.55
CA PRO A 40 -10.98 -1.70 -11.70
C PRO A 40 -11.50 -1.08 -10.39
N PRO A 41 -11.09 0.15 -10.05
CA PRO A 41 -11.48 0.81 -8.81
C PRO A 41 -12.99 1.06 -8.78
N SER A 42 -13.61 0.66 -7.67
CA SER A 42 -14.97 1.02 -7.29
C SER A 42 -15.10 0.98 -5.78
N VAL A 43 -16.14 1.61 -5.24
CA VAL A 43 -16.44 1.57 -3.81
C VAL A 43 -16.73 0.12 -3.37
N GLU A 44 -17.40 -0.67 -4.19
CA GLU A 44 -17.69 -2.08 -3.89
C GLU A 44 -16.41 -2.91 -3.85
N ALA A 45 -15.49 -2.71 -4.81
CA ALA A 45 -14.19 -3.35 -4.82
C ALA A 45 -13.39 -2.98 -3.55
N LEU A 46 -13.42 -1.72 -3.16
CA LEU A 46 -12.82 -1.23 -1.92
C LEU A 46 -13.45 -1.88 -0.69
N GLY A 47 -14.77 -1.94 -0.61
CA GLY A 47 -15.52 -2.59 0.46
C GLY A 47 -15.16 -4.07 0.63
N VAL A 48 -14.96 -4.80 -0.47
CA VAL A 48 -14.49 -6.19 -0.44
C VAL A 48 -13.11 -6.30 0.20
N VAL A 49 -12.17 -5.42 -0.15
CA VAL A 49 -10.83 -5.42 0.45
C VAL A 49 -10.90 -5.04 1.93
N VAL A 50 -11.64 -3.98 2.27
CA VAL A 50 -11.87 -3.53 3.65
C VAL A 50 -12.39 -4.68 4.52
N HIS A 51 -13.43 -5.37 4.08
CA HIS A 51 -14.01 -6.49 4.83
C HIS A 51 -13.07 -7.68 4.98
N ARG A 52 -12.20 -7.94 4.00
CA ARG A 52 -11.28 -9.09 4.01
C ARG A 52 -9.97 -8.82 4.74
N SER A 53 -9.64 -7.56 5.03
CA SER A 53 -8.32 -7.15 5.51
C SER A 53 -8.17 -7.27 7.02
N GLN A 54 -7.09 -7.92 7.44
CA GLN A 54 -6.67 -8.06 8.83
C GLN A 54 -5.73 -6.91 9.24
N VAL A 55 -5.09 -6.27 8.27
CA VAL A 55 -4.34 -5.02 8.43
C VAL A 55 -5.21 -3.80 8.07
N PRO A 56 -4.82 -2.58 8.52
CA PRO A 56 -5.51 -1.36 8.13
C PRO A 56 -5.63 -1.16 6.62
N VAL A 57 -6.70 -0.50 6.19
CA VAL A 57 -6.82 0.00 4.82
C VAL A 57 -6.67 1.52 4.87
N TRP A 58 -5.43 1.99 4.81
CA TRP A 58 -5.12 3.41 4.99
C TRP A 58 -5.55 4.25 3.79
N MET A 59 -6.24 5.35 4.05
CA MET A 59 -6.56 6.38 3.05
C MET A 59 -6.40 7.77 3.67
N PRO A 60 -5.91 8.78 2.92
CA PRO A 60 -5.99 10.16 3.37
C PRO A 60 -7.45 10.55 3.57
N TRP A 61 -7.80 11.08 4.73
CA TRP A 61 -9.18 11.41 5.07
C TRP A 61 -9.31 12.80 5.70
N PRO A 62 -9.94 13.78 5.01
CA PRO A 62 -10.45 13.67 3.65
C PRO A 62 -9.32 13.48 2.61
N LEU A 63 -9.67 13.02 1.41
CA LEU A 63 -8.72 13.03 0.29
C LEU A 63 -8.25 14.48 0.02
N PRO A 64 -6.98 14.69 -0.38
CA PRO A 64 -6.51 16.02 -0.79
C PRO A 64 -7.36 16.59 -1.93
N VAL A 65 -7.38 17.91 -2.07
CA VAL A 65 -8.23 18.59 -3.05
C VAL A 65 -7.89 18.11 -4.47
N GLY A 66 -8.90 17.62 -5.19
CA GLY A 66 -8.77 17.11 -6.56
C GLY A 66 -8.18 15.70 -6.66
N TRP A 67 -7.97 15.01 -5.53
CA TRP A 67 -7.50 13.63 -5.51
C TRP A 67 -8.67 12.64 -5.55
N LEU A 68 -8.42 11.51 -6.19
CA LEU A 68 -9.37 10.43 -6.42
C LEU A 68 -8.79 9.12 -5.89
N PHE A 69 -9.66 8.24 -5.40
CA PHE A 69 -9.32 6.84 -5.19
C PHE A 69 -9.12 6.14 -6.54
N THR A 70 -7.93 5.60 -6.79
CA THR A 70 -7.53 5.04 -8.10
C THR A 70 -7.19 3.56 -8.06
N GLY A 71 -7.46 2.87 -6.96
CA GLY A 71 -7.34 1.41 -6.90
C GLY A 71 -6.92 0.90 -5.53
N VAL A 72 -7.17 -0.39 -5.34
CA VAL A 72 -6.80 -1.10 -4.13
C VAL A 72 -6.27 -2.49 -4.50
N ALA A 73 -5.28 -2.97 -3.75
CA ALA A 73 -4.81 -4.34 -3.80
C ALA A 73 -4.64 -4.89 -2.38
N TYR A 74 -4.66 -6.21 -2.24
CA TYR A 74 -4.33 -6.87 -0.97
C TYR A 74 -3.61 -8.20 -1.18
N ALA A 75 -2.71 -8.54 -0.26
CA ALA A 75 -2.04 -9.82 -0.22
C ALA A 75 -2.64 -10.69 0.89
N GLY A 76 -3.11 -11.88 0.55
CA GLY A 76 -3.85 -12.77 1.44
C GLY A 76 -4.85 -13.63 0.69
N ASP A 77 -5.40 -14.65 1.33
CA ASP A 77 -6.44 -15.52 0.77
C ASP A 77 -7.70 -15.53 1.65
N ASP A 78 -8.72 -16.29 1.25
CA ASP A 78 -9.99 -16.36 1.99
C ASP A 78 -9.82 -16.97 3.40
N ARG A 79 -8.76 -17.74 3.66
CA ARG A 79 -8.48 -18.36 4.95
C ARG A 79 -7.73 -17.42 5.89
N SER A 80 -6.74 -16.70 5.37
CA SER A 80 -5.92 -15.77 6.16
C SER A 80 -6.51 -14.37 6.23
N GLY A 81 -7.36 -13.98 5.29
CA GLY A 81 -7.66 -12.57 5.05
C GLY A 81 -6.44 -11.81 4.51
N GLY A 82 -6.63 -10.51 4.27
CA GLY A 82 -5.59 -9.60 3.78
C GLY A 82 -4.56 -9.25 4.86
N ARG A 83 -3.31 -9.69 4.64
CA ARG A 83 -2.12 -9.50 5.48
C ARG A 83 -1.27 -8.30 5.05
N ALA A 84 -1.50 -7.81 3.85
CA ALA A 84 -1.06 -6.51 3.39
C ALA A 84 -2.12 -5.88 2.51
N THR A 85 -2.22 -4.56 2.51
CA THR A 85 -3.14 -3.77 1.69
C THR A 85 -2.36 -2.65 1.02
N ALA A 86 -2.78 -2.25 -0.18
CA ALA A 86 -2.20 -1.12 -0.90
C ALA A 86 -3.33 -0.29 -1.49
N VAL A 87 -3.49 0.94 -1.02
CA VAL A 87 -4.53 1.89 -1.48
C VAL A 87 -3.84 2.97 -2.31
N ALA A 88 -4.27 3.12 -3.55
CA ALA A 88 -3.76 4.14 -4.46
C ALA A 88 -4.73 5.31 -4.55
N CYS A 89 -4.19 6.52 -4.41
CA CYS A 89 -4.88 7.77 -4.68
C CYS A 89 -4.08 8.58 -5.70
N SER A 90 -4.74 9.28 -6.61
CA SER A 90 -4.08 10.13 -7.60
C SER A 90 -4.77 11.47 -7.74
N GLY A 91 -4.02 12.53 -8.03
CA GLY A 91 -4.55 13.88 -8.19
C GLY A 91 -3.50 14.86 -8.70
N PRO A 92 -3.74 16.17 -8.59
CA PRO A 92 -2.75 17.18 -8.97
C PRO A 92 -1.48 17.07 -8.11
N GLY A 93 -0.32 17.02 -8.75
CA GLY A 93 0.97 17.06 -8.07
C GLY A 93 1.29 18.47 -7.55
N PRO A 94 2.03 18.60 -6.43
CA PRO A 94 2.33 19.90 -5.81
C PRO A 94 3.17 20.83 -6.70
N LEU A 95 3.96 20.25 -7.62
CA LEU A 95 4.77 20.98 -8.61
C LEU A 95 4.17 20.90 -10.02
N GLY A 96 2.88 20.60 -10.14
CA GLY A 96 2.19 20.39 -11.41
C GLY A 96 2.23 18.93 -11.90
N GLY A 97 1.42 18.65 -12.92
CA GLY A 97 1.22 17.29 -13.44
C GLY A 97 0.37 16.41 -12.52
N ILE A 98 0.45 15.10 -12.72
CA ILE A 98 -0.27 14.10 -11.92
C ILE A 98 0.66 13.59 -10.81
N GLY A 99 0.18 13.64 -9.58
CA GLY A 99 0.75 12.96 -8.42
C GLY A 99 -0.02 11.67 -8.13
N GLU A 100 0.70 10.64 -7.72
CA GLU A 100 0.16 9.36 -7.26
C GLU A 100 0.72 9.05 -5.88
N LEU A 101 -0.13 8.62 -4.95
CA LEU A 101 0.22 8.18 -3.60
C LEU A 101 -0.28 6.75 -3.43
N LEU A 102 0.61 5.86 -2.99
CA LEU A 102 0.28 4.52 -2.57
C LEU A 102 0.55 4.39 -1.07
N LEU A 103 -0.51 4.09 -0.32
CA LEU A 103 -0.42 3.79 1.11
C LEU A 103 -0.51 2.29 1.32
N ILE A 104 0.46 1.72 2.00
CA ILE A 104 0.54 0.28 2.24
C ILE A 104 0.57 0.01 3.74
N ALA A 105 -0.34 -0.84 4.20
CA ALA A 105 -0.23 -1.48 5.51
C ALA A 105 0.23 -2.93 5.29
N GLU A 106 1.23 -3.41 6.04
CA GLU A 106 1.61 -4.82 5.97
C GLU A 106 2.08 -5.40 7.30
N GLU A 107 1.77 -6.69 7.50
CA GLU A 107 2.44 -7.52 8.50
C GLU A 107 3.91 -7.76 8.09
N LEU A 108 4.76 -8.01 9.09
CA LEU A 108 6.18 -8.27 8.87
C LEU A 108 6.38 -9.47 7.92
N GLY A 109 7.20 -9.29 6.89
CA GLY A 109 7.62 -10.38 6.00
C GLY A 109 6.71 -10.65 4.79
N VAL A 110 5.59 -9.91 4.63
CA VAL A 110 4.75 -9.99 3.43
C VAL A 110 5.51 -9.44 2.21
N GLY A 111 6.14 -8.27 2.35
CA GLY A 111 7.05 -7.68 1.36
C GLY A 111 6.37 -6.96 0.20
N LEU A 112 5.10 -6.56 0.38
CA LEU A 112 4.37 -5.75 -0.59
C LEU A 112 4.93 -4.31 -0.62
N GLY A 113 5.23 -3.77 0.56
CA GLY A 113 5.83 -2.44 0.70
C GLY A 113 7.19 -2.33 0.02
N ALA A 114 8.09 -3.27 0.35
CA ALA A 114 9.42 -3.35 -0.25
C ALA A 114 9.38 -3.46 -1.80
N ARG A 115 8.48 -4.29 -2.34
CA ARG A 115 8.29 -4.42 -3.80
C ARG A 115 7.92 -3.09 -4.43
N TYR A 116 6.91 -2.39 -3.90
CA TYR A 116 6.50 -1.10 -4.46
C TYR A 116 7.52 0.00 -4.20
N ALA A 117 8.30 -0.08 -3.12
CA ALA A 117 9.43 0.82 -2.86
C ALA A 117 10.57 0.60 -3.86
N GLY A 118 10.63 -0.57 -4.51
CA GLY A 118 11.68 -0.92 -5.46
C GLY A 118 13.02 -1.23 -4.78
N ILE A 119 12.97 -1.76 -3.56
CA ILE A 119 14.16 -2.15 -2.80
C ILE A 119 14.24 -3.67 -2.68
N ASP A 120 15.45 -4.18 -2.55
CA ASP A 120 15.70 -5.57 -2.19
C ASP A 120 15.43 -5.77 -0.69
N GLY A 121 14.57 -6.72 -0.32
CA GLY A 121 14.26 -7.03 1.07
C GLY A 121 12.78 -7.26 1.35
N LEU A 122 12.45 -7.44 2.63
CA LEU A 122 11.07 -7.65 3.10
C LEU A 122 10.52 -6.48 3.91
N ASP A 123 11.40 -5.56 4.31
CA ASP A 123 11.12 -4.42 5.17
C ASP A 123 12.08 -3.26 4.77
N PRO A 124 11.90 -2.04 5.29
CA PRO A 124 12.75 -0.89 4.92
C PRO A 124 14.23 -1.07 5.26
N GLY A 125 14.56 -1.99 6.17
CA GLY A 125 15.91 -2.34 6.59
C GLY A 125 16.78 -1.13 6.97
N SER A 126 18.06 -1.21 6.61
CA SER A 126 19.03 -0.11 6.77
C SER A 126 18.78 1.07 5.82
N GLY A 127 17.87 0.94 4.84
CA GLY A 127 17.47 2.03 3.97
C GLY A 127 16.72 3.12 4.72
N MET A 128 16.10 2.78 5.85
CA MET A 128 15.44 3.70 6.77
C MET A 128 16.47 4.32 7.72
N ALA A 129 16.75 5.62 7.55
CA ALA A 129 17.72 6.35 8.37
C ALA A 129 17.15 6.69 9.76
N ILE A 130 16.86 5.66 10.56
CA ILE A 130 16.26 5.77 11.90
C ILE A 130 17.13 6.50 12.91
N ASP A 131 18.43 6.62 12.63
CA ASP A 131 19.39 7.42 13.38
C ASP A 131 19.18 8.94 13.20
N LYS A 132 18.39 9.33 12.21
CA LYS A 132 18.02 10.73 11.91
C LYS A 132 16.57 11.02 12.32
N PRO A 133 16.22 12.30 12.55
CA PRO A 133 14.83 12.68 12.76
C PRO A 133 13.94 12.23 11.59
N PRO A 134 12.68 11.84 11.84
CA PRO A 134 11.73 11.52 10.78
C PRO A 134 11.52 12.75 9.89
N GLN A 135 11.48 12.53 8.56
CA GLN A 135 11.31 13.60 7.59
C GLN A 135 9.84 13.96 7.37
N ALA A 136 8.93 13.02 7.57
CA ALA A 136 7.50 13.22 7.43
C ALA A 136 6.75 12.71 8.66
N LYS A 137 5.51 13.16 8.81
CA LYS A 137 4.64 12.77 9.91
C LYS A 137 3.21 12.76 9.40
N VAL A 138 2.49 11.71 9.76
CA VAL A 138 1.07 11.56 9.44
C VAL A 138 0.28 11.34 10.73
N LEU A 139 -1.02 11.58 10.70
CA LEU A 139 -1.92 11.24 11.79
C LEU A 139 -2.68 9.96 11.44
N ALA A 140 -2.12 8.80 11.77
CA ALA A 140 -2.73 7.51 11.45
C ALA A 140 -3.67 7.04 12.56
N ALA A 141 -4.96 6.91 12.24
CA ALA A 141 -6.02 6.58 13.22
C ALA A 141 -5.96 7.44 14.49
N GLY A 142 -5.77 8.75 14.31
CA GLY A 142 -5.68 9.72 15.41
C GLY A 142 -4.36 9.74 16.17
N ARG A 143 -3.33 9.00 15.72
CA ARG A 143 -2.02 8.94 16.37
C ARG A 143 -0.94 9.55 15.49
N PRO A 144 -0.10 10.47 16.01
CA PRO A 144 1.09 10.92 15.31
C PRO A 144 2.01 9.74 14.98
N THR A 145 2.22 9.49 13.68
CA THR A 145 3.08 8.43 13.17
C THR A 145 4.23 9.05 12.41
N PRO A 146 5.47 8.96 12.93
CA PRO A 146 6.66 9.42 12.23
C PRO A 146 6.95 8.51 11.03
N LEU A 147 7.37 9.12 9.93
CA LEU A 147 7.80 8.42 8.73
C LEU A 147 9.21 8.88 8.35
N TRP A 148 10.06 7.91 8.03
CA TRP A 148 11.43 8.13 7.57
C TRP A 148 11.50 7.92 6.07
N HIS A 149 12.26 8.79 5.40
CA HIS A 149 12.57 8.62 4.00
C HIS A 149 13.48 7.39 3.81
N VAL A 150 13.08 6.50 2.91
CA VAL A 150 13.79 5.25 2.61
C VAL A 150 14.76 5.50 1.45
N THR A 151 16.04 5.33 1.73
CA THR A 151 17.14 5.47 0.76
C THR A 151 17.33 4.18 -0.05
N GLY A 152 18.07 4.27 -1.17
CA GLY A 152 18.31 3.11 -2.05
C GLY A 152 17.12 2.73 -2.94
N THR A 153 16.10 3.60 -3.02
CA THR A 153 14.91 3.45 -3.84
C THR A 153 15.12 4.05 -5.23
N PRO A 154 14.36 3.63 -6.27
CA PRO A 154 14.45 4.23 -7.59
C PRO A 154 14.11 5.73 -7.59
N GLN A 155 14.82 6.52 -8.39
CA GLN A 155 14.65 7.98 -8.47
C GLN A 155 13.30 8.46 -9.01
N ASP A 156 12.45 7.56 -9.51
CA ASP A 156 11.12 7.92 -10.03
C ASP A 156 10.09 8.13 -8.92
N ARG A 157 10.42 7.82 -7.66
CA ARG A 157 9.51 7.89 -6.52
C ARG A 157 10.20 8.34 -5.23
N ALA A 158 9.41 8.94 -4.34
CA ALA A 158 9.80 9.13 -2.95
C ALA A 158 9.15 8.04 -2.11
N VAL A 159 9.90 7.45 -1.18
CA VAL A 159 9.42 6.38 -0.31
C VAL A 159 9.59 6.79 1.12
N PHE A 160 8.51 6.67 1.90
CA PHE A 160 8.52 6.87 3.33
C PHE A 160 7.99 5.61 4.02
N ALA A 161 8.60 5.25 5.14
CA ALA A 161 8.17 4.13 5.96
C ALA A 161 8.16 4.49 7.43
N GLY A 162 7.24 3.88 8.17
CA GLY A 162 7.16 3.94 9.63
C GLY A 162 6.23 2.86 10.13
N GLU A 163 5.80 2.98 11.39
CA GLU A 163 4.96 1.96 12.02
C GLU A 163 3.65 2.57 12.55
N ALA A 164 2.54 1.93 12.21
CA ALA A 164 1.23 2.27 12.75
C ALA A 164 0.52 0.99 13.20
N ARG A 165 0.04 0.98 14.45
CA ARG A 165 -0.65 -0.17 15.07
C ARG A 165 0.17 -1.48 15.07
N GLY A 166 1.50 -1.41 15.23
CA GLY A 166 2.36 -2.61 15.22
C GLY A 166 2.61 -3.20 13.83
N LEU A 167 2.27 -2.46 12.77
CA LEU A 167 2.36 -2.86 11.37
C LEU A 167 3.16 -1.83 10.59
N TRP A 168 3.80 -2.27 9.51
CA TRP A 168 4.47 -1.35 8.60
C TRP A 168 3.44 -0.46 7.92
N LEU A 169 3.74 0.83 7.89
CA LEU A 169 3.06 1.84 7.08
C LEU A 169 4.06 2.39 6.07
N TRP A 170 3.76 2.19 4.79
CA TRP A 170 4.53 2.80 3.70
C TRP A 170 3.70 3.86 3.00
N ALA A 171 4.35 4.97 2.64
CA ALA A 171 3.82 5.97 1.73
C ALA A 171 4.78 6.11 0.56
N ILE A 172 4.32 5.74 -0.64
CA ILE A 172 5.13 5.75 -1.85
C ILE A 172 4.49 6.72 -2.83
N VAL A 173 5.27 7.69 -3.29
CA VAL A 173 4.76 8.83 -4.03
C VAL A 173 5.45 8.95 -5.38
N TRP A 174 4.66 9.15 -6.45
CA TRP A 174 5.16 9.43 -7.80
C TRP A 174 4.60 10.76 -8.33
N PRO A 175 5.35 11.45 -9.21
CA PRO A 175 6.82 11.38 -9.31
C PRO A 175 7.49 11.69 -7.96
N GLU A 176 8.81 11.46 -7.84
CA GLU A 176 9.57 11.69 -6.60
C GLU A 176 9.28 13.05 -5.94
N GLN A 177 9.28 14.12 -6.75
CA GLN A 177 9.00 15.49 -6.30
C GLN A 177 7.60 15.70 -5.69
N SER A 178 6.64 14.79 -5.96
CA SER A 178 5.33 14.80 -5.29
C SER A 178 5.44 14.39 -3.81
N GLY A 179 6.58 13.89 -3.35
CA GLY A 179 6.87 13.63 -1.94
C GLY A 179 6.68 14.85 -1.03
N LEU A 180 6.67 16.07 -1.58
CA LEU A 180 6.28 17.30 -0.87
C LEU A 180 4.90 17.20 -0.18
N LEU A 181 3.99 16.38 -0.72
CA LEU A 181 2.67 16.12 -0.11
C LEU A 181 2.78 15.51 1.29
N MET A 182 3.85 14.77 1.58
CA MET A 182 4.04 14.11 2.87
C MET A 182 4.38 15.08 4.01
N TYR A 183 4.67 16.34 3.69
CA TYR A 183 4.99 17.38 4.67
C TYR A 183 3.74 18.16 5.14
N ASP A 184 2.57 17.94 4.54
CA ASP A 184 1.31 18.62 4.86
C ASP A 184 0.49 17.91 5.97
N GLU A 185 1.17 17.25 6.91
CA GLU A 185 0.60 16.44 8.01
C GLU A 185 -0.70 15.67 7.64
N LEU A 186 -0.60 14.71 6.70
CA LEU A 186 -1.76 13.94 6.23
C LEU A 186 -2.45 13.18 7.37
N VAL A 187 -3.78 13.28 7.43
CA VAL A 187 -4.62 12.45 8.30
C VAL A 187 -4.95 11.15 7.56
N LEU A 188 -4.62 10.00 8.15
CA LEU A 188 -4.92 8.69 7.60
C LEU A 188 -6.00 7.99 8.43
N THR A 189 -7.09 7.63 7.77
CA THR A 189 -8.17 6.82 8.34
C THR A 189 -8.00 5.37 7.90
N ASP A 190 -8.21 4.44 8.84
CA ASP A 190 -8.40 3.03 8.52
C ASP A 190 -9.83 2.86 7.99
N LEU A 191 -9.99 2.56 6.71
CA LEU A 191 -11.31 2.48 6.08
C LEU A 191 -12.18 1.35 6.65
N ARG A 192 -11.62 0.44 7.45
CA ARG A 192 -12.39 -0.53 8.24
C ARG A 192 -13.28 0.13 9.29
N ASP A 193 -12.94 1.36 9.70
CA ASP A 193 -13.67 2.14 10.71
C ASP A 193 -14.48 3.30 10.10
N ALA A 194 -14.43 3.52 8.78
CA ALA A 194 -15.01 4.69 8.11
C ALA A 194 -16.54 4.62 7.85
N GLY A 195 -17.14 3.43 7.94
CA GLY A 195 -18.59 3.24 7.81
C GLY A 195 -19.16 3.73 6.46
N ALA A 196 -20.31 4.43 6.50
CA ALA A 196 -21.04 4.84 5.31
C ALA A 196 -20.36 5.96 4.50
N GLU A 197 -19.35 6.65 5.05
CA GLU A 197 -18.69 7.74 4.34
C GLU A 197 -17.85 7.23 3.14
N VAL A 198 -17.47 5.95 3.15
CA VAL A 198 -16.74 5.28 2.06
C VAL A 198 -17.53 5.32 0.74
N GLU A 199 -18.86 5.35 0.81
CA GLU A 199 -19.75 5.43 -0.37
C GLU A 199 -19.66 6.77 -1.11
N LEU A 200 -19.12 7.80 -0.47
CA LEU A 200 -18.95 9.13 -1.06
C LEU A 200 -17.58 9.32 -1.72
N LEU A 201 -16.76 8.27 -1.76
CA LEU A 201 -15.41 8.36 -2.29
C LEU A 201 -15.39 8.61 -3.80
N PRO A 202 -14.71 9.68 -4.25
CA PRO A 202 -14.58 9.94 -5.67
C PRO A 202 -13.60 8.91 -6.29
N CYS A 203 -14.11 8.07 -7.18
CA CYS A 203 -13.34 7.04 -7.86
C CYS A 203 -12.78 7.55 -9.19
N GLY A 204 -11.47 7.38 -9.41
CA GLY A 204 -10.77 7.70 -10.64
C GLY A 204 -10.44 6.45 -11.47
N ALA A 205 -9.67 6.63 -12.55
CA ALA A 205 -9.18 5.52 -13.35
C ALA A 205 -8.17 4.66 -12.58
N LEU A 206 -8.08 3.36 -12.92
CA LEU A 206 -7.10 2.46 -12.31
C LEU A 206 -5.67 2.97 -12.56
N THR A 207 -4.91 3.19 -11.50
CA THR A 207 -3.49 3.53 -11.63
C THR A 207 -2.69 2.36 -12.22
N PRO A 208 -1.77 2.61 -13.18
CA PRO A 208 -0.86 1.59 -13.66
C PRO A 208 0.16 1.16 -12.59
N ARG A 209 0.30 1.89 -11.47
CA ARG A 209 1.25 1.56 -10.40
C ARG A 209 0.90 0.23 -9.73
N LEU A 210 -0.39 -0.05 -9.56
CA LEU A 210 -0.87 -1.30 -8.96
C LEU A 210 -0.75 -2.52 -9.89
N LEU A 211 -0.45 -2.31 -11.17
CA LEU A 211 -0.29 -3.38 -12.16
C LEU A 211 1.17 -3.86 -12.30
N LYS A 212 2.10 -3.22 -11.58
CA LYS A 212 3.53 -3.54 -11.59
C LYS A 212 3.88 -4.58 -10.54
#